data_AF-A0A2T2XKI4-F1
#
_entry.id   AF-A0A2T2XKI4-F1
#
_cell.length_a   1.000
_cell.length_b   1.000
_cell.length_c   1.000
_cell.angle_alpha   90.00
_cell.angle_beta   90.00
_cell.angle_gamma   90.00
#
_symmetry.space_group_name_H-M   'P 1'
#
loop_
_entity.id
_entity.type
_entity.pdbx_description
1 polymer ?
#
loop_
_entity_poly.entity_id
_entity_poly.type
_entity_poly.pdbx_seq_one_letter_code
_entity_poly.pdbx_strand_id
1 'polypeptide(L)'
;MKRAKNLRESFLYAFHGLVYALETQRNMRLHLFSATLVMALGWLLELPRREFIAVLTAIMVVMVAEMVNTAIEAAVDLASPALHPLAQTAKDVAAGAVLLAAIGAAFLGVWVFLPRLGKIGQDFMVRWNHTPSATVVVLLVLIAVLGLVVWIPKSQRGRQRRPE
;
A
#
# COMPACT_ATOMS: atom_id res chain seq x y z
N MET A 1 17.51 8.84 -19.43
CA MET A 1 17.04 9.36 -18.12
C MET A 1 17.96 10.51 -17.70
N LYS A 2 17.45 11.68 -17.30
CA LYS A 2 18.31 12.76 -16.77
C LYS A 2 18.83 12.33 -15.39
N ARG A 3 20.14 12.36 -15.18
CA ARG A 3 20.77 12.06 -13.88
C ARG A 3 20.38 13.17 -12.90
N ALA A 4 19.94 12.80 -11.69
CA ALA A 4 19.66 13.77 -10.64
C ALA A 4 20.94 14.56 -10.33
N LYS A 5 20.84 15.89 -10.36
CA LYS A 5 21.96 16.81 -10.15
C LYS A 5 22.12 17.22 -8.69
N ASN A 6 21.06 17.09 -7.88
CA ASN A 6 21.04 17.44 -6.48
C ASN A 6 20.04 16.57 -5.70
N LEU A 7 20.08 16.65 -4.37
CA LEU A 7 19.21 15.86 -3.49
C LEU A 7 17.72 16.11 -3.73
N ARG A 8 17.33 17.36 -4.00
CA ARG A 8 15.93 17.73 -4.26
C ARG A 8 15.39 17.00 -5.49
N GLU A 9 16.17 16.92 -6.57
CA GLU A 9 15.80 16.16 -7.77
C GLU A 9 15.64 14.66 -7.48
N SER A 10 16.51 14.06 -6.66
CA SER A 10 16.38 12.66 -6.26
C SER A 10 15.08 12.38 -5.48
N PHE A 11 14.71 13.25 -4.53
CA PHE A 11 13.45 13.14 -3.80
C PHE A 11 12.24 13.32 -4.72
N LEU A 12 12.29 14.27 -5.67
CA LEU A 12 11.23 14.46 -6.66
C LEU A 12 11.05 13.21 -7.54
N TYR A 13 12.14 12.58 -7.97
CA TYR A 13 12.07 11.33 -8.74
C TYR A 13 11.48 10.18 -7.94
N ALA A 14 11.86 10.03 -6.66
CA ALA A 14 11.27 9.03 -5.78
C ALA A 14 9.75 9.28 -5.58
N PHE A 15 9.35 10.53 -5.39
CA PHE A 15 7.94 10.91 -5.26
C PHE A 15 7.14 10.62 -6.53
N HIS A 16 7.68 10.92 -7.71
CA HIS A 16 7.05 10.56 -8.98
C HIS A 16 6.86 9.04 -9.10
N GLY A 17 7.82 8.23 -8.64
CA GLY A 17 7.68 6.77 -8.62
C GLY A 17 6.50 6.31 -7.75
N LEU A 18 6.34 6.89 -6.56
CA LEU A 18 5.23 6.57 -5.66
C LEU A 18 3.87 6.97 -6.26
N VAL A 19 3.78 8.19 -6.81
CA VAL A 19 2.56 8.68 -7.49
C VAL A 19 2.21 7.78 -8.68
N TYR A 20 3.20 7.44 -9.51
CA TYR A 20 3.00 6.53 -10.64
C TYR A 20 2.42 5.17 -10.21
N ALA A 21 2.96 4.56 -9.15
CA ALA A 21 2.44 3.29 -8.65
C ALA A 21 1.00 3.43 -8.12
N LEU A 22 0.68 4.50 -7.40
CA LEU A 22 -0.66 4.77 -6.89
C LEU A 22 -1.70 4.99 -8.00
N GLU A 23 -1.33 5.71 -9.05
CA GLU A 23 -2.22 6.00 -10.18
C GLU A 23 -2.44 4.78 -11.08
N THR A 24 -1.36 4.03 -11.35
CA THR A 24 -1.39 2.95 -12.34
C THR A 24 -1.81 1.60 -11.77
N GLN A 25 -1.45 1.29 -10.52
CA GLN A 25 -1.62 -0.03 -9.95
C GLN A 25 -2.81 -0.09 -8.99
N ARG A 26 -3.74 -1.02 -9.25
CA ARG A 26 -4.90 -1.25 -8.39
C ARG A 26 -4.50 -1.83 -7.03
N ASN A 27 -3.56 -2.76 -7.02
CA ASN A 27 -3.10 -3.43 -5.81
C ASN A 27 -2.41 -2.45 -4.86
N MET A 28 -1.55 -1.55 -5.36
CA MET A 28 -1.01 -0.44 -4.58
C MET A 28 -2.07 0.40 -3.85
N ARG A 29 -3.18 0.76 -4.52
CA ARG A 29 -4.28 1.49 -3.88
C ARG A 29 -4.97 0.68 -2.78
N LEU A 30 -5.21 -0.61 -3.03
CA LEU A 30 -5.81 -1.50 -2.03
C LEU A 30 -4.89 -1.68 -0.81
N HIS A 31 -3.58 -1.80 -1.03
CA HIS A 31 -2.59 -1.87 0.05
C HIS A 31 -2.54 -0.58 0.86
N LEU A 32 -2.55 0.59 0.21
CA LEU A 32 -2.60 1.89 0.90
C LEU A 32 -3.90 2.05 1.73
N PHE A 33 -5.04 1.66 1.18
CA PHE A 33 -6.31 1.69 1.90
C PHE A 33 -6.27 0.79 3.13
N SER A 34 -5.84 -0.47 2.95
CA SER A 34 -5.73 -1.45 4.02
C SER A 34 -4.76 -1.01 5.09
N ALA A 35 -3.60 -0.45 4.70
CA ALA A 35 -2.62 0.12 5.60
C ALA A 35 -3.22 1.24 6.45
N THR A 36 -3.96 2.16 5.84
CA THR A 36 -4.59 3.28 6.56
C THR A 36 -5.62 2.77 7.57
N LEU A 37 -6.44 1.78 7.19
CA LEU A 37 -7.41 1.17 8.09
C LEU A 37 -6.73 0.47 9.27
N VAL A 38 -5.69 -0.32 9.02
CA VAL A 38 -4.94 -1.05 10.05
C VAL A 38 -4.25 -0.07 11.01
N MET A 39 -3.69 1.03 10.51
CA MET A 39 -3.07 2.06 11.34
C MET A 39 -4.10 2.80 12.20
N ALA A 40 -5.27 3.11 11.63
CA ALA A 40 -6.39 3.70 12.38
C ALA A 40 -6.87 2.78 13.50
N LEU A 41 -7.03 1.48 13.21
CA LEU A 41 -7.36 0.47 14.23
C LEU A 41 -6.28 0.37 15.31
N GLY A 42 -5.00 0.40 14.93
CA GLY A 42 -3.88 0.35 15.87
C GLY A 42 -3.87 1.53 16.84
N TRP A 43 -4.23 2.71 16.36
CA TRP A 43 -4.36 3.91 17.18
C TRP A 43 -5.61 3.85 18.09
N LEU A 44 -6.74 3.38 17.54
CA LEU A 44 -8.00 3.25 18.27
C LEU A 44 -7.89 2.27 19.44
N LEU A 45 -7.22 1.14 19.22
CA LEU A 45 -7.01 0.07 20.20
C LEU A 45 -5.79 0.28 21.12
N GLU A 46 -5.22 1.49 21.10
CA GLU A 46 -4.09 1.88 21.94
C GLU A 46 -2.92 0.89 21.87
N LEU A 47 -2.54 0.44 20.67
CA LEU A 47 -1.47 -0.54 20.55
C LEU A 47 -0.19 -0.03 21.22
N PRO A 48 0.49 -0.88 22.03
CA PRO A 48 1.75 -0.49 22.61
C PRO A 48 2.76 -0.20 21.50
N ARG A 49 3.65 0.77 21.73
CA ARG A 49 4.59 1.30 20.72
C ARG A 49 5.28 0.21 19.91
N ARG A 50 5.71 -0.89 20.56
CA ARG A 50 6.36 -2.04 19.93
C ARG A 50 5.47 -2.76 18.90
N GLU A 51 4.19 -2.96 19.21
CA GLU A 51 3.24 -3.63 18.31
C GLU A 51 2.87 -2.69 17.16
N PHE A 52 2.70 -1.39 17.44
CA PHE A 52 2.45 -0.38 16.41
C PHE A 52 3.61 -0.27 15.41
N ILE A 53 4.86 -0.26 15.88
CA ILE A 53 6.06 -0.26 15.01
C ILE A 53 6.14 -1.56 14.19
N ALA A 54 5.81 -2.71 14.78
CA ALA A 54 5.82 -3.98 14.07
C ALA A 54 4.77 -4.01 12.93
N VAL A 55 3.55 -3.53 13.21
CA VAL A 55 2.48 -3.38 12.20
C VAL A 55 2.89 -2.40 11.10
N LEU A 56 3.42 -1.23 11.46
CA LEU A 56 3.92 -0.26 10.49
C LEU A 56 5.02 -0.84 9.60
N THR A 57 5.95 -1.59 10.20
CA THR A 57 7.03 -2.25 9.46
C THR A 57 6.48 -3.28 8.46
N ALA A 58 5.52 -4.11 8.88
CA ALA A 58 4.88 -5.07 8.00
C ALA A 58 4.16 -4.40 6.82
N ILE A 59 3.44 -3.30 7.07
CA ILE A 59 2.82 -2.47 6.03
C ILE A 59 3.89 -1.95 5.05
N MET A 60 4.99 -1.40 5.55
CA MET A 60 6.06 -0.88 4.70
C MET A 60 6.70 -1.96 3.82
N VAL A 61 6.88 -3.18 4.34
CA VAL A 61 7.38 -4.31 3.55
C VAL A 61 6.45 -4.65 2.39
N VAL A 62 5.13 -4.69 2.62
CA VAL A 62 4.14 -4.92 1.56
C VAL A 62 4.18 -3.82 0.50
N MET A 63 4.21 -2.56 0.92
CA MET A 63 4.26 -1.41 0.00
C MET A 63 5.55 -1.41 -0.85
N VAL A 64 6.69 -1.74 -0.24
CA VAL A 64 7.97 -1.86 -0.97
C VAL A 64 7.93 -3.03 -1.95
N ALA A 65 7.40 -4.19 -1.55
CA ALA A 65 7.27 -5.34 -2.45
C ALA A 65 6.41 -5.00 -3.67
N GLU A 66 5.29 -4.29 -3.48
CA GLU A 66 4.41 -3.84 -4.57
C GLU A 66 5.09 -2.83 -5.51
N MET A 67 5.90 -1.90 -4.95
CA MET A 67 6.71 -0.97 -5.75
C MET A 67 7.76 -1.72 -6.59
N VAL A 68 8.42 -2.73 -6.01
CA VAL A 68 9.39 -3.57 -6.72
C VAL A 68 8.70 -4.39 -7.80
N ASN A 69 7.54 -4.98 -7.53
CA ASN A 69 6.73 -5.68 -8.54
C ASN A 69 6.41 -4.76 -9.72
N THR A 70 5.95 -3.55 -9.45
CA THR A 70 5.66 -2.53 -10.47
C THR A 70 6.88 -2.17 -11.32
N ALA A 71 8.05 -2.05 -10.69
CA ALA A 71 9.30 -1.77 -11.38
C ALA A 71 9.74 -2.94 -12.28
N ILE A 72 9.60 -4.18 -11.80
CA ILE A 72 9.89 -5.39 -12.58
C ILE A 72 8.93 -5.51 -13.76
N GLU A 73 7.62 -5.30 -13.55
CA GLU A 73 6.64 -5.28 -14.63
C GLU A 73 7.04 -4.30 -15.74
N ALA A 74 7.38 -3.06 -15.37
CA ALA A 74 7.77 -2.03 -16.32
C ALA A 74 9.07 -2.37 -17.07
N ALA A 75 10.07 -2.93 -16.37
CA ALA A 75 11.33 -3.34 -16.99
C ALA A 75 11.14 -4.51 -17.95
N VAL A 76 10.33 -5.50 -17.58
CA VAL A 76 10.03 -6.67 -18.41
C VAL A 76 9.18 -6.28 -19.62
N ASP A 77 8.18 -5.40 -19.45
CA ASP A 77 7.36 -4.88 -20.55
C ASP A 77 8.20 -4.11 -21.59
N LEU A 78 9.24 -3.40 -21.13
CA LEU A 78 10.19 -2.73 -22.02
C LEU A 78 11.11 -3.73 -22.75
N ALA A 79 11.61 -4.74 -22.05
CA ALA A 79 12.60 -5.68 -22.60
C ALA A 79 11.99 -6.75 -23.53
N SER A 80 10.74 -7.17 -23.28
CA SER A 80 10.07 -8.22 -24.06
C SER A 80 8.62 -7.81 -24.38
N PRO A 81 8.40 -7.02 -25.45
CA PRO A 81 7.05 -6.61 -25.87
C PRO A 81 6.16 -7.79 -26.32
N ALA A 82 6.79 -8.87 -26.81
CA ALA A 82 6.13 -10.13 -27.13
C ALA A 82 6.08 -11.06 -25.90
N LEU A 83 5.08 -11.95 -25.86
CA LEU A 83 4.98 -12.97 -24.82
C LEU A 83 6.20 -13.91 -24.86
N HIS A 84 7.01 -13.87 -23.81
CA HIS A 84 8.17 -14.74 -23.63
C HIS A 84 8.03 -15.53 -22.31
N PRO A 85 8.28 -16.85 -22.28
CA PRO A 85 8.11 -17.66 -21.07
C PRO A 85 8.86 -17.11 -19.85
N LEU A 86 10.11 -16.69 -20.01
CA LEU A 86 10.89 -16.08 -18.92
C LEU A 86 10.31 -14.75 -18.43
N ALA A 87 9.73 -13.94 -19.33
CA ALA A 87 9.10 -12.67 -18.97
C ALA A 87 7.84 -12.91 -18.13
N GLN A 88 7.09 -13.97 -18.43
CA GLN A 88 5.96 -14.43 -17.62
C GLN A 88 6.46 -14.88 -16.23
N THR A 89 7.47 -15.76 -16.17
CA THR A 89 8.02 -16.22 -14.89
C THR A 89 8.52 -15.07 -14.01
N ALA A 90 9.20 -14.07 -14.58
CA ALA A 90 9.69 -12.92 -13.82
C ALA A 90 8.54 -12.13 -13.16
N LYS A 91 7.43 -11.93 -13.90
CA LYS A 91 6.23 -11.26 -13.37
C LYS A 91 5.52 -12.09 -12.32
N ASP A 92 5.39 -13.39 -12.55
CA ASP A 92 4.74 -14.30 -11.60
C ASP A 92 5.50 -14.37 -10.27
N VAL A 93 6.84 -14.42 -10.32
CA VAL A 93 7.69 -14.40 -9.12
C VAL A 93 7.59 -13.05 -8.39
N ALA A 94 7.58 -11.94 -9.11
CA ALA A 94 7.44 -10.61 -8.52
C ALA A 94 6.08 -10.44 -7.81
N ALA A 95 4.98 -10.90 -8.44
CA ALA A 95 3.67 -10.93 -7.81
C ALA A 95 3.62 -11.89 -6.60
N GLY A 96 4.31 -13.03 -6.69
CA GLY A 96 4.46 -13.98 -5.58
C GLY A 96 5.16 -13.37 -4.37
N ALA A 97 6.16 -12.50 -4.58
CA ALA A 97 6.83 -11.79 -3.49
C ALA A 97 5.88 -10.83 -2.75
N VAL A 98 5.02 -10.10 -3.48
CA VAL A 98 3.97 -9.26 -2.87
C VAL A 98 3.01 -10.12 -2.06
N LEU A 99 2.58 -11.26 -2.59
CA LEU A 99 1.68 -12.18 -1.90
C LEU A 99 2.27 -12.68 -0.58
N LEU A 100 3.54 -13.09 -0.57
CA LEU A 100 4.22 -13.55 0.65
C LEU A 100 4.31 -12.42 1.69
N ALA A 101 4.67 -11.21 1.27
CA ALA A 101 4.68 -10.05 2.15
C ALA A 101 3.29 -9.76 2.74
N ALA A 102 2.24 -9.82 1.92
CA ALA A 102 0.86 -9.57 2.34
C ALA A 102 0.36 -10.63 3.33
N ILE A 103 0.68 -11.91 3.10
CA ILE A 103 0.37 -13.01 4.03
C ILE A 103 1.07 -12.79 5.38
N GLY A 104 2.37 -12.46 5.38
CA GLY A 104 3.11 -12.17 6.60
C GLY A 104 2.52 -10.99 7.38
N ALA A 105 2.16 -9.91 6.69
CA ALA A 105 1.51 -8.75 7.30
C ALA A 105 0.12 -9.11 7.86
N ALA A 106 -0.65 -9.94 7.17
CA ALA A 106 -1.95 -10.41 7.63
C ALA A 106 -1.82 -11.26 8.90
N PHE A 107 -0.86 -12.19 8.97
CA PHE A 107 -0.59 -12.98 10.17
C PHE A 107 -0.21 -12.10 11.37
N LEU A 108 0.68 -11.13 11.17
CA LEU A 108 1.07 -10.19 12.21
C LEU A 108 -0.14 -9.35 12.67
N GLY A 109 -0.96 -8.89 11.72
CA GLY A 109 -2.21 -8.19 11.99
C GLY A 109 -3.14 -9.04 12.86
N VAL A 110 -3.42 -10.28 12.48
CA VAL A 110 -4.25 -11.19 13.29
C VAL A 110 -3.65 -11.36 14.69
N TRP A 111 -2.36 -11.62 14.81
CA TRP A 111 -1.70 -11.81 16.10
C TRP A 111 -1.85 -10.60 17.03
N VAL A 112 -1.69 -9.39 16.49
CA VAL A 112 -1.76 -8.13 17.25
C VAL A 112 -3.20 -7.73 17.57
N PHE A 113 -4.12 -7.86 16.61
CA PHE A 113 -5.47 -7.31 16.72
C PHE A 113 -6.49 -8.29 17.31
N LEU A 114 -6.36 -9.60 17.07
CA LEU A 114 -7.34 -10.61 17.48
C LEU A 114 -7.68 -10.57 18.98
N PRO A 115 -6.70 -10.43 19.91
CA PRO A 115 -7.00 -10.38 21.35
C PRO A 115 -7.78 -9.12 21.78
N ARG A 116 -7.87 -8.11 20.91
CA ARG A 116 -8.41 -6.77 21.21
C ARG A 116 -9.74 -6.49 20.51
N LEU A 117 -10.17 -7.33 19.56
CA LEU A 117 -11.39 -7.10 18.77
C LEU A 117 -12.65 -6.93 19.63
N GLY A 118 -12.79 -7.69 20.72
CA GLY A 118 -13.96 -7.60 21.61
C GLY A 118 -14.10 -6.27 22.35
N LYS A 119 -13.04 -5.44 22.39
CA LYS A 119 -13.03 -4.16 23.11
C LYS A 119 -13.19 -2.93 22.22
N ILE A 120 -13.23 -3.10 20.89
CA ILE A 120 -13.32 -2.01 19.90
C ILE A 120 -14.37 -0.95 20.26
N GLY A 121 -15.58 -1.38 20.62
CA GLY A 121 -16.66 -0.44 20.95
C GLY A 121 -16.38 0.40 22.18
N GLN A 122 -15.80 -0.21 23.22
CA GLN A 122 -15.46 0.48 24.47
C GLN A 122 -14.27 1.43 24.25
N ASP A 123 -13.21 0.95 23.58
CA ASP A 123 -12.00 1.72 23.30
C ASP A 123 -12.31 2.94 22.42
N PHE A 124 -13.22 2.77 21.44
CA PHE A 124 -13.69 3.90 20.63
C PHE A 124 -14.38 4.97 21.48
N MET A 125 -15.29 4.57 22.37
CA MET A 125 -16.03 5.54 23.19
C MET A 125 -15.10 6.28 24.16
N VAL A 126 -14.15 5.59 24.76
CA VAL A 126 -13.12 6.20 25.61
C VAL A 126 -12.30 7.21 24.80
N ARG A 127 -11.85 6.83 23.60
CA ARG A 127 -11.06 7.69 22.72
C ARG A 127 -11.83 8.93 22.28
N TRP A 128 -13.10 8.78 21.90
CA TRP A 128 -13.98 9.88 21.54
C TRP A 128 -14.13 10.89 22.67
N ASN A 129 -14.28 10.41 23.90
CA ASN A 129 -14.52 11.27 25.05
C ASN A 129 -13.26 12.02 25.53
N HIS A 130 -12.07 11.47 25.30
CA HIS A 130 -10.81 12.09 25.73
C HIS A 130 -10.07 12.88 24.64
N THR A 131 -10.09 12.41 23.39
CA THR A 131 -9.32 13.02 22.29
C THR A 131 -10.14 13.09 20.99
N PRO A 132 -11.26 13.84 20.97
CA PRO A 132 -12.17 13.89 19.82
C PRO A 132 -11.49 14.46 18.57
N SER A 133 -10.60 15.45 18.72
CA SER A 133 -9.88 16.06 17.59
C SER A 133 -9.02 15.03 16.83
N ALA A 134 -8.31 14.16 17.54
CA ALA A 134 -7.50 13.12 16.93
C ALA A 134 -8.37 12.08 16.21
N THR A 135 -9.51 11.71 16.79
CA THR A 135 -10.48 10.80 16.14
C THR A 135 -11.03 11.40 14.84
N VAL A 136 -11.37 12.69 14.85
CA VAL A 136 -11.82 13.40 13.65
C VAL A 136 -10.73 13.40 12.58
N VAL A 137 -9.47 13.67 12.94
CA VAL A 137 -8.34 13.63 12.00
C VAL A 137 -8.21 12.23 11.37
N VAL A 138 -8.30 11.16 12.16
CA VAL A 138 -8.25 9.78 11.64
C VAL A 138 -9.40 9.51 10.66
N LEU A 139 -10.62 9.93 10.98
CA LEU A 139 -11.77 9.77 10.08
C LEU A 139 -11.59 10.56 8.77
N LEU A 140 -11.08 11.80 8.85
CA LEU A 140 -10.77 12.61 7.66
C LEU A 140 -9.71 11.95 6.79
N VAL A 141 -8.66 11.37 7.40
CA VAL A 141 -7.62 10.62 6.68
C VAL A 141 -8.22 9.39 6.01
N LEU A 142 -9.08 8.63 6.69
CA LEU A 142 -9.76 7.47 6.11
C LEU A 142 -10.64 7.86 4.90
N ILE A 143 -11.40 8.95 5.02
CA ILE A 143 -12.24 9.48 3.93
C ILE A 143 -11.36 9.95 2.76
N ALA A 144 -10.28 10.67 3.03
CA ALA A 144 -9.36 11.15 2.00
C ALA A 144 -8.69 9.98 1.25
N VAL A 145 -8.22 8.96 1.96
CA VAL A 145 -7.63 7.76 1.36
C VAL A 145 -8.67 6.96 0.59
N LEU A 146 -9.89 6.81 1.11
CA LEU A 146 -10.98 6.17 0.37
C LEU A 146 -11.30 6.94 -0.92
N GLY A 147 -11.39 8.27 -0.83
CA GLY A 147 -11.56 9.16 -1.98
C GLY A 147 -10.46 8.94 -3.02
N LEU A 148 -9.20 8.93 -2.60
CA LEU A 148 -8.05 8.65 -3.48
C LEU A 148 -8.18 7.27 -4.17
N VAL A 149 -8.53 6.23 -3.43
CA VAL A 149 -8.65 4.85 -3.94
C VAL A 149 -9.78 4.71 -4.95
N VAL A 150 -10.92 5.35 -4.70
CA VAL A 150 -12.12 5.32 -5.55
C VAL A 150 -12.00 6.25 -6.77
N TRP A 151 -11.46 7.46 -6.57
CA TRP A 151 -11.41 8.50 -7.60
C TRP A 151 -10.42 8.20 -8.71
N ILE A 152 -9.30 7.54 -8.41
CA ILE A 152 -8.29 7.25 -9.44
C ILE A 152 -8.93 6.37 -10.52
N PRO A 153 -9.13 6.90 -11.74
CA PRO A 153 -9.86 6.20 -12.79
C PRO A 153 -9.21 4.86 -13.09
N LYS A 154 -10.01 3.82 -13.38
CA LYS A 154 -9.48 2.51 -13.82
C LYS A 154 -8.63 2.74 -15.07
N SER A 155 -7.30 2.71 -14.95
CA SER A 155 -6.42 2.92 -16.09
C SER A 155 -6.72 1.85 -17.15
N GLN A 156 -7.02 2.28 -18.38
CA GLN A 156 -7.43 1.42 -19.48
C GLN A 156 -6.23 0.72 -20.15
N ARG A 157 -5.34 0.09 -19.36
CA ARG A 157 -4.22 -0.72 -19.91
C ARG A 157 -4.66 -1.91 -20.78
N GLY A 158 -5.96 -2.20 -20.85
CA GLY A 158 -6.54 -3.20 -21.74
C GLY A 158 -6.91 -2.74 -23.16
N ARG A 159 -6.87 -1.43 -23.50
CA ARG A 159 -7.27 -0.96 -24.84
C ARG A 159 -6.13 -0.74 -25.85
N GLN A 160 -4.86 -0.80 -25.42
CA GLN A 160 -3.70 -0.66 -26.33
C GLN A 160 -3.10 -2.00 -26.79
N ARG A 161 -3.69 -3.15 -26.42
CA ARG A 161 -3.26 -4.50 -26.87
C ARG A 161 -4.09 -5.08 -28.03
N ARG A 162 -4.67 -4.24 -28.89
CA ARG A 162 -5.13 -4.67 -30.22
C ARG A 162 -4.38 -3.86 -31.26
N PRO A 163 -3.28 -4.39 -31.83
CA PRO A 163 -3.10 -4.22 -33.26
C PRO A 163 -4.22 -5.00 -33.98
N GLU A 164 -4.65 -4.44 -35.09
CA GLU A 164 -5.66 -4.95 -36.02
C GLU A 164 -5.46 -6.42 -36.40
#